data_AF-A0A970D810-F1
#
_entry.id   AF-A0A970D810-F1
#
_cell.length_a   1.000
_cell.length_b   1.000
_cell.length_c   1.000
_cell.angle_alpha   90.00
_cell.angle_beta   90.00
_cell.angle_gamma   90.00
#
_symmetry.space_group_name_H-M   'P 1'
#
loop_
_entity.id
_entity.type
_entity.pdbx_description
1 polymer ?
#
loop_
_entity_poly.entity_id
_entity_poly.type
_entity_poly.pdbx_seq_one_letter_code
_entity_poly.pdbx_strand_id
1 'polypeptide(L)'
;MKILSFGDIFLGGRIVEEYPYFESLFSKDLIDYIYSADLRIANLESPIMKEKTPDRNLAPWPDKLLQVAPKEMIILLEHLKIDYVSLANNHLFDYGEEGVKQTLRGIKKT
;
A
#
# COMPACT_ATOMS: atom_id res chain seq x y z
N MET A 1 16.01 -5.72 20.06
CA MET A 1 15.60 -5.41 18.68
C MET A 1 14.35 -6.22 18.36
N LYS A 2 13.21 -5.55 18.18
CA LYS A 2 11.91 -6.12 17.78
C LYS A 2 11.63 -5.68 16.34
N ILE A 3 11.43 -6.65 15.45
CA ILE A 3 11.04 -6.43 14.06
C ILE A 3 9.62 -6.93 13.88
N LEU A 4 8.75 -6.12 13.27
CA LEU A 4 7.43 -6.54 12.82
C LEU A 4 7.41 -6.64 11.30
N SER A 5 7.03 -7.81 10.81
CA SER A 5 6.76 -8.03 9.39
C SER A 5 5.26 -8.15 9.20
N PHE A 6 4.71 -7.25 8.38
CA PHE A 6 3.36 -7.32 7.89
C PHE A 6 3.35 -8.18 6.62
N GLY A 7 2.23 -8.84 6.36
CA GLY A 7 1.99 -9.49 5.08
C GLY A 7 1.65 -8.48 3.99
N ASP A 8 0.79 -8.92 3.08
CA ASP A 8 0.33 -8.11 1.95
C ASP A 8 -0.60 -7.00 2.45
N ILE A 9 -0.11 -5.76 2.38
CA ILE A 9 -0.92 -4.57 2.63
C ILE A 9 -1.44 -4.10 1.28
N PHE A 10 -2.73 -4.38 1.05
CA PHE A 10 -3.46 -3.79 -0.07
C PHE A 10 -4.13 -2.49 0.36
N LEU A 11 -3.69 -1.38 -0.22
CA LEU A 11 -4.18 -0.02 0.08
C LEU A 11 -5.35 0.42 -0.83
N GLY A 12 -5.98 -0.53 -1.51
CA GLY A 12 -7.11 -0.32 -2.42
C GLY A 12 -8.39 -1.01 -1.94
N GLY A 13 -9.43 -1.00 -2.78
CA GLY A 13 -10.70 -1.66 -2.49
C GLY A 13 -11.48 -1.01 -1.33
N ARG A 14 -12.10 -1.84 -0.48
CA ARG A 14 -13.09 -1.39 0.53
C ARG A 14 -12.56 -0.36 1.51
N ILE A 15 -11.27 -0.40 1.87
CA ILE A 15 -10.68 0.57 2.79
C ILE A 15 -10.71 2.01 2.25
N VAL A 16 -10.70 2.17 0.92
CA VAL A 16 -10.79 3.47 0.25
C VAL A 16 -12.20 4.06 0.32
N GLU A 17 -13.22 3.20 0.25
CA GLU A 17 -14.62 3.60 0.08
C GLU A 17 -15.37 3.62 1.41
N GLU A 18 -15.17 2.61 2.24
CA GLU A 18 -15.96 2.37 3.45
C GLU A 18 -15.28 2.92 4.72
N TYR A 19 -13.98 3.23 4.66
CA TYR A 19 -13.19 3.63 5.83
C TYR A 19 -12.37 4.90 5.58
N PRO A 20 -13.03 6.06 5.35
CA PRO A 20 -12.31 7.35 5.26
C PRO A 20 -11.61 7.73 6.57
N TYR A 21 -11.98 7.08 7.70
CA TYR A 21 -11.35 7.17 9.01
C TYR A 21 -10.77 5.82 9.42
N PHE A 22 -9.78 5.34 8.65
CA PHE A 22 -9.18 4.02 8.83
C PHE A 22 -8.54 3.83 10.21
N GLU A 23 -8.26 4.90 10.96
CA GLU A 23 -7.69 4.83 12.31
C GLU A 23 -8.60 4.04 13.27
N SER A 24 -9.92 4.10 13.06
CA SER A 24 -10.91 3.35 13.84
C SER A 24 -10.84 1.83 13.64
N LEU A 25 -10.15 1.36 12.59
CA LEU A 25 -9.94 -0.08 12.34
C LEU A 25 -8.94 -0.70 13.31
N PHE A 26 -8.11 0.12 13.98
CA PHE A 26 -7.04 -0.35 14.83
C PHE A 26 -7.36 -0.04 16.29
N SER A 27 -7.35 -1.08 17.14
CA SER A 27 -7.44 -0.85 18.59
C SER A 27 -6.20 -0.12 19.08
N LYS A 28 -6.35 0.63 20.18
CA LYS A 28 -5.23 1.31 20.83
C LYS A 28 -4.09 0.32 21.17
N ASP A 29 -4.42 -0.85 21.70
CA ASP A 29 -3.43 -1.86 22.09
C ASP A 29 -2.64 -2.39 20.88
N LEU A 30 -3.31 -2.55 19.72
CA LEU A 30 -2.64 -2.95 18.48
C LEU A 30 -1.68 -1.87 17.99
N ILE A 31 -2.11 -0.60 17.99
CA ILE A 31 -1.25 0.53 17.62
C ILE A 31 -0.05 0.64 18.56
N ASP A 32 -0.26 0.54 19.87
CA ASP A 32 0.82 0.57 20.87
C ASP A 32 1.82 -0.58 20.64
N TYR A 33 1.31 -1.78 20.33
CA TYR A 33 2.16 -2.92 19.98
C TYR A 33 2.98 -2.67 18.71
N ILE A 34 2.36 -2.16 17.64
CA ILE A 34 3.04 -1.83 16.37
C ILE A 34 4.13 -0.78 16.59
N TYR A 35 3.82 0.25 17.37
CA TYR A 35 4.75 1.35 17.67
C TYR A 35 5.90 0.92 18.58
N SER A 36 5.74 -0.15 19.36
CA SER A 36 6.80 -0.71 20.20
C SER A 36 7.94 -1.38 19.41
N ALA A 37 7.78 -1.60 18.09
CA ALA A 37 8.81 -2.21 17.26
C ALA A 37 9.96 -1.24 16.95
N ASP A 38 11.17 -1.78 16.84
CA ASP A 38 12.32 -1.02 16.35
C ASP A 38 12.27 -0.85 14.81
N LEU A 39 11.64 -1.81 14.12
CA LEU A 39 11.52 -1.83 12.66
C LEU A 39 10.19 -2.48 12.22
N ARG A 40 9.50 -1.88 11.25
CA ARG A 40 8.25 -2.36 10.64
C ARG A 40 8.43 -2.47 9.13
N ILE A 41 8.25 -3.67 8.60
CA ILE A 41 8.38 -3.97 7.17
C ILE A 41 7.06 -4.53 6.66
N ALA A 42 6.62 -4.17 5.47
CA ALA A 42 5.40 -4.73 4.85
C ALA A 42 5.63 -5.15 3.39
N ASN A 43 4.79 -6.03 2.85
CA ASN A 43 4.69 -6.18 1.40
C ASN A 43 3.58 -5.26 0.88
N LEU A 44 3.91 -4.32 -0.02
CA LEU A 44 2.91 -3.41 -0.60
C LEU A 44 2.29 -4.07 -1.83
N GLU A 45 1.09 -4.61 -1.67
CA GLU A 45 0.53 -5.57 -2.62
C GLU A 45 0.19 -4.99 -3.98
N SER A 46 -0.17 -3.71 -4.06
CA SER A 46 -0.63 -3.10 -5.31
C SER A 46 0.21 -1.88 -5.69
N PRO A 47 0.27 -1.52 -6.99
CA PRO A 47 0.84 -0.24 -7.39
C PRO A 47 0.06 0.90 -6.75
N ILE A 48 0.79 1.94 -6.36
CA ILE A 48 0.21 3.20 -5.91
C ILE A 48 0.16 4.16 -7.09
N MET A 49 -1.04 4.63 -7.43
CA MET A 49 -1.26 5.52 -8.55
C MET A 49 -2.09 6.75 -8.14
N LYS A 50 -1.90 7.85 -8.87
CA LYS A 50 -2.63 9.10 -8.63
C LYS A 50 -4.12 8.93 -8.91
N GLU A 51 -4.46 8.25 -10.00
CA GLU A 51 -5.84 7.99 -10.38
C GLU A 51 -6.38 6.78 -9.60
N LYS A 52 -7.57 6.93 -8.99
CA LYS A 52 -8.26 5.79 -8.33
C LYS A 52 -8.63 4.68 -9.32
N THR A 53 -8.91 5.07 -10.56
CA THR A 53 -9.24 4.19 -11.69
C THR A 53 -8.31 4.53 -12.85
N PRO A 54 -7.07 4.01 -12.87
CA PRO A 54 -6.12 4.30 -13.95
C PRO A 54 -6.57 3.72 -15.28
N ASP A 55 -5.99 4.21 -16.38
CA ASP A 55 -6.26 3.68 -17.72
C ASP A 55 -5.84 2.21 -17.80
N ARG A 56 -6.80 1.33 -18.11
CA ARG A 56 -6.56 -0.11 -18.28
C ARG A 56 -5.63 -0.42 -19.44
N ASN A 57 -5.46 0.48 -20.41
CA ASN A 57 -4.49 0.29 -21.51
C ASN A 57 -3.03 0.28 -21.04
N LEU A 58 -2.76 0.75 -19.82
CA LEU A 58 -1.43 0.62 -19.20
C LEU A 58 -1.13 -0.82 -18.76
N ALA A 59 -2.15 -1.67 -18.64
CA ALA A 59 -2.01 -3.03 -18.15
C ALA A 59 -1.39 -3.94 -19.22
N PRO A 60 -0.27 -4.62 -18.92
CA PRO A 60 0.32 -5.60 -19.84
C PRO A 60 -0.54 -6.87 -19.97
N TRP A 61 -1.48 -7.08 -19.04
CA TRP A 61 -2.39 -8.22 -19.00
C TRP A 61 -3.85 -7.73 -18.82
N PRO A 62 -4.49 -7.21 -19.88
CA PRO A 62 -5.78 -6.51 -19.76
C PRO A 62 -6.94 -7.39 -19.26
N ASP A 63 -6.84 -8.71 -19.41
CA ASP A 63 -7.83 -9.69 -18.95
C ASP A 63 -7.64 -10.10 -17.47
N LYS A 64 -6.56 -9.64 -16.82
CA LYS A 64 -6.33 -9.86 -15.39
C LYS A 64 -7.26 -8.99 -14.55
N LEU A 65 -7.62 -9.47 -13.37
CA LEU A 65 -8.17 -8.63 -12.31
C LEU A 65 -7.06 -7.71 -11.77
N LEU A 66 -7.09 -6.45 -12.19
CA LEU A 66 -6.08 -5.45 -11.84
C LEU A 66 -6.33 -4.88 -10.44
N GLN A 67 -5.26 -4.71 -9.67
CA GLN A 67 -5.27 -4.03 -8.39
C GLN A 67 -4.56 -2.67 -8.48
N VAL A 68 -5.10 -1.69 -7.77
CA VAL A 68 -4.49 -0.36 -7.62
C VAL A 68 -4.86 0.21 -6.27
N ALA A 69 -3.91 0.92 -5.66
CA ALA A 69 -4.12 1.77 -4.52
C ALA A 69 -4.07 3.25 -4.92
N PRO A 70 -5.04 4.08 -4.49
CA PRO A 70 -4.93 5.53 -4.62
C PRO A 70 -3.76 6.07 -3.82
N LYS A 71 -3.09 7.09 -4.35
CA LYS A 71 -1.94 7.74 -3.69
C LYS A 71 -2.25 8.23 -2.28
N GLU A 72 -3.47 8.71 -2.04
CA GLU A 72 -3.87 9.25 -0.75
C GLU A 72 -3.82 8.18 0.36
N MET A 73 -3.96 6.90 0.00
CA MET A 73 -3.97 5.79 0.96
C MET A 73 -2.58 5.42 1.51
N ILE A 74 -1.51 6.04 1.01
CA ILE A 74 -0.16 5.95 1.63
C ILE A 74 -0.22 6.37 3.12
N ILE A 75 -1.15 7.25 3.49
CA ILE A 75 -1.36 7.67 4.87
C ILE A 75 -1.56 6.50 5.85
N LEU A 76 -2.07 5.35 5.38
CA LEU A 76 -2.19 4.15 6.22
C LEU A 76 -0.81 3.58 6.59
N LEU A 77 0.14 3.57 5.65
CA LEU A 77 1.51 3.14 5.94
C LEU A 77 2.19 4.09 6.94
N GLU A 78 1.92 5.39 6.82
CA GLU A 78 2.41 6.40 7.76
C GLU A 78 1.80 6.22 9.15
N HIS A 79 0.49 5.98 9.22
CA HIS A 79 -0.21 5.70 10.47
C HIS A 79 0.33 4.44 11.15
N LEU A 80 0.61 3.37 10.41
CA LEU A 80 1.21 2.15 10.96
C LEU A 80 2.73 2.26 11.19
N LYS A 81 3.33 3.42 10.90
CA LYS A 81 4.78 3.69 10.99
C LYS A 81 5.63 2.68 10.20
N ILE A 82 5.13 2.20 9.06
CA ILE A 82 5.92 1.29 8.21
C ILE A 82 7.22 1.99 7.79
N ASP A 83 8.34 1.32 8.04
CA ASP A 83 9.69 1.84 7.76
C ASP A 83 10.10 1.48 6.33
N TYR A 84 9.82 0.24 5.92
CA TYR A 84 10.15 -0.27 4.59
C TYR A 84 9.00 -1.07 4.00
N VAL A 85 8.88 -1.01 2.68
CA VAL A 85 7.96 -1.87 1.93
C VAL A 85 8.73 -2.69 0.89
N SER A 86 8.41 -3.96 0.78
CA SER A 86 8.73 -4.76 -0.41
C SER A 86 7.74 -4.41 -1.52
N LEU A 87 8.24 -4.38 -2.74
CA LEU A 87 7.43 -4.24 -3.96
C LEU A 87 7.38 -5.54 -4.77
N ALA A 88 8.13 -6.57 -4.36
CA ALA A 88 8.23 -7.83 -5.11
C ALA A 88 7.01 -8.72 -4.83
N ASN A 89 5.88 -8.39 -5.44
CA ASN A 89 4.64 -9.16 -5.41
C ASN A 89 4.06 -9.34 -6.83
N ASN A 90 2.99 -10.11 -6.94
CA ASN A 90 2.34 -10.46 -8.20
C ASN A 90 1.47 -9.35 -8.81
N HIS A 91 1.31 -8.21 -8.14
CA HIS A 91 0.38 -7.15 -8.54
C HIS A 91 1.06 -5.80 -8.83
N LEU A 92 2.30 -5.55 -8.39
CA LEU A 92 3.04 -4.29 -8.64
C LEU A 92 3.00 -3.86 -10.12
N PHE A 93 3.07 -4.84 -11.03
CA PHE A 93 3.14 -4.61 -12.48
C PHE A 93 1.77 -4.60 -13.18
N ASP A 94 0.66 -4.54 -12.43
CA ASP A 94 -0.71 -4.56 -12.99
C ASP A 94 -0.98 -3.41 -13.96
N TYR A 95 -0.36 -2.25 -13.73
CA TYR A 95 -0.41 -1.09 -14.62
C TYR A 95 0.95 -0.81 -15.28
N GLY A 96 1.73 -1.88 -15.49
CA GLY A 96 3.00 -1.87 -16.18
C GLY A 96 4.04 -0.95 -15.53
N GLU A 97 4.95 -0.44 -16.36
CA GLU A 97 6.02 0.45 -15.90
C GLU A 97 5.52 1.74 -15.28
N GLU A 98 4.37 2.27 -15.74
CA GLU A 98 3.85 3.52 -15.18
C GLU A 98 3.37 3.30 -13.74
N GLY A 99 2.71 2.19 -13.45
CA GLY A 99 2.35 1.79 -12.08
C GLY A 99 3.58 1.68 -11.17
N VAL A 100 4.66 1.07 -11.65
CA VAL A 100 5.94 0.98 -10.90
C VAL A 100 6.53 2.38 -10.66
N LYS A 101 6.62 3.22 -11.70
CA LYS A 101 7.19 4.57 -11.62
C LYS A 101 6.40 5.47 -10.67
N GLN A 102 5.07 5.38 -10.68
CA GLN A 102 4.23 6.13 -9.73
C GLN A 102 4.40 5.60 -8.31
N THR A 103 4.46 4.28 -8.12
CA THR A 103 4.68 3.66 -6.81
C THR A 103 5.99 4.13 -6.19
N LEU A 104 7.10 4.06 -6.93
CA LEU A 104 8.42 4.53 -6.47
C LEU A 104 8.43 6.02 -6.14
N ARG A 105 7.70 6.85 -6.90
CA ARG A 105 7.53 8.28 -6.60
C ARG A 105 6.67 8.52 -5.35
N GLY A 106 5.68 7.68 -5.10
CA GLY A 106 4.74 7.81 -3.98
C GLY A 106 5.35 7.42 -2.64
N ILE A 107 6.11 6.32 -2.58
CA ILE A 107 6.62 5.76 -1.31
C ILE A 107 7.96 6.35 -0.85
N LYS A 108 8.62 7.15 -1.70
CA LYS A 108 9.92 7.74 -1.36
C LYS A 108 9.69 8.90 -0.38
N LYS A 109 10.02 8.69 0.90
CA LYS A 109 10.08 9.76 1.90
C LYS A 109 11.15 10.78 1.48
N THR A 110 10.82 12.06 1.61
CA THR A 110 11.75 13.18 1.38
C THR A 110 12.65 13.36 2.59
#